data_AF-A0A8S3XMI8-F1
#
_entry.id   AF-A0A8S3XMI8-F1
#
_cell.length_a   1.000
_cell.length_b   1.000
_cell.length_c   1.000
_cell.angle_alpha   90.00
_cell.angle_beta   90.00
_cell.angle_gamma   90.00
#
_symmetry.space_group_name_H-M   'P 1'
#
loop_
_entity.id
_entity.type
_entity.pdbx_description
1 polymer ?
#
loop_
_entity_poly.entity_id
_entity_poly.type
_entity_poly.pdbx_seq_one_letter_code
_entity_poly.pdbx_strand_id
1 'polypeptide(L)'
;MPLENRPRIPRIPLSKRNRAVVRALNPMLVTYLEASRDLCETDSVLFGAAVAACRIIGAKLPMAGRATKQSNAIPAWRKRIEDRVAKARALIGRLISFRSGNNRPRLCAPLEWRLLGQISVCPSRISRRN
;
A
#
# COMPACT_ATOMS: atom_id res chain seq x y z
N MET A 1 -21.89 -11.84 20.35
CA MET A 1 -20.76 -12.63 19.80
C MET A 1 -19.44 -11.94 20.16
N PRO A 2 -18.41 -12.67 20.64
CA PRO A 2 -17.09 -12.11 20.89
C PRO A 2 -16.50 -11.48 19.63
N LEU A 3 -15.81 -10.35 19.77
CA LEU A 3 -15.26 -9.57 18.63
C LEU A 3 -14.36 -10.42 17.73
N GLU A 4 -13.57 -11.32 18.33
CA GLU A 4 -12.61 -12.18 17.65
C GLU A 4 -13.25 -13.17 16.66
N ASN A 5 -14.51 -13.56 16.90
CA ASN A 5 -15.24 -14.52 16.08
C ASN A 5 -16.10 -13.84 15.00
N ARG A 6 -16.14 -12.50 14.96
CA ARG A 6 -17.01 -11.79 14.03
C ARG A 6 -16.41 -11.79 12.63
N PRO A 7 -17.15 -12.27 11.60
CA PRO A 7 -16.71 -12.15 10.23
C PRO A 7 -16.59 -10.68 9.83
N ARG A 8 -15.61 -10.38 8.98
CA ARG A 8 -15.40 -9.03 8.48
C ARG A 8 -16.58 -8.59 7.62
N ILE A 9 -17.16 -7.43 7.93
CA ILE A 9 -18.24 -6.86 7.13
C ILE A 9 -17.65 -6.32 5.81
N PRO A 10 -18.11 -6.77 4.64
CA PRO A 10 -17.63 -6.27 3.35
C PRO A 10 -18.07 -4.83 3.13
N ARG A 11 -17.25 -4.06 2.39
CA ARG A 11 -17.62 -2.70 2.01
C ARG A 11 -18.71 -2.74 0.94
N ILE A 12 -19.88 -2.20 1.25
CA ILE A 12 -21.02 -2.13 0.34
C ILE A 12 -20.89 -0.88 -0.56
N PRO A 13 -21.06 -0.99 -1.89
CA PRO A 13 -21.10 0.16 -2.78
C PRO A 13 -22.34 1.03 -2.55
N LEU A 14 -22.19 2.35 -2.65
CA LEU A 14 -23.26 3.33 -2.39
C LEU A 14 -24.20 3.49 -3.60
N SER A 15 -24.98 2.46 -3.92
CA SER A 15 -26.04 2.53 -4.92
C SER A 15 -27.36 3.06 -4.32
N LYS A 16 -28.27 3.58 -5.17
CA LYS A 16 -29.61 4.02 -4.74
C LYS A 16 -30.37 2.90 -4.01
N ARG A 17 -30.31 1.67 -4.54
CA ARG A 17 -30.92 0.47 -3.94
C ARG A 17 -30.35 0.18 -2.56
N ASN A 18 -29.02 0.17 -2.42
CA ASN A 18 -28.37 -0.13 -1.14
C ASN A 18 -28.69 0.94 -0.09
N ARG A 19 -28.78 2.20 -0.51
CA ARG A 19 -29.19 3.31 0.36
C ARG A 19 -30.64 3.16 0.83
N ALA A 20 -31.55 2.70 -0.03
CA ALA A 20 -32.94 2.43 0.34
C ALA A 20 -33.04 1.31 1.39
N VAL A 21 -32.26 0.23 1.23
CA VAL A 21 -32.19 -0.86 2.22
C VAL A 21 -31.73 -0.35 3.58
N VAL A 22 -30.65 0.44 3.63
CA VAL A 22 -30.16 1.02 4.89
C VAL A 22 -31.19 1.96 5.51
N ARG A 23 -31.87 2.79 4.71
CA ARG A 23 -32.97 3.64 5.21
C ARG A 23 -34.13 2.85 5.79
N ALA A 24 -34.47 1.69 5.23
CA ALA A 24 -35.54 0.84 5.74
C ALA A 24 -35.15 0.15 7.06
N LEU A 25 -33.87 -0.20 7.23
CA LEU A 25 -33.34 -0.81 8.44
C LEU A 25 -33.18 0.16 9.61
N ASN A 26 -32.86 1.43 9.32
CA ASN A 26 -32.51 2.40 10.35
C ASN A 26 -33.62 2.63 11.41
N PRO A 27 -34.92 2.75 11.06
CA PRO A 27 -35.99 2.88 12.04
C PRO A 27 -36.14 1.65 12.94
N MET A 28 -35.92 0.46 12.39
CA MET A 28 -35.95 -0.79 13.17
C MET A 28 -34.76 -0.85 14.13
N LEU A 29 -33.61 -0.33 13.74
CA LEU A 29 -32.41 -0.34 14.58
C LEU A 29 -32.57 0.53 15.83
N VAL A 30 -33.27 1.66 15.73
CA VAL A 30 -33.50 2.58 16.86
C VAL A 30 -34.19 1.87 18.02
N THR A 31 -35.20 1.06 17.75
CA THR A 31 -35.95 0.35 18.81
C THR A 31 -35.09 -0.68 19.54
N TYR A 32 -34.17 -1.35 18.85
CA TYR A 32 -33.22 -2.28 19.47
C TYR A 32 -32.09 -1.58 20.22
N LEU A 33 -31.71 -0.38 19.81
CA LEU A 33 -30.68 0.42 20.49
C LEU A 33 -31.22 1.03 21.79
N GLU A 34 -32.47 1.47 21.81
CA GLU A 34 -33.12 2.00 23.03
C GLU A 34 -33.32 0.92 24.10
N ALA A 35 -33.50 -0.34 23.69
CA ALA A 35 -33.63 -1.47 24.59
C ALA A 35 -32.29 -2.02 25.12
N SER A 36 -31.17 -1.58 24.57
CA SER A 36 -29.82 -2.05 24.92
C SER A 36 -29.37 -1.47 26.25
N ARG A 37 -28.86 -2.31 27.16
CA ARG A 37 -28.43 -1.88 28.50
C ARG A 37 -26.94 -1.60 28.57
N ASP A 38 -26.15 -2.35 27.81
CA ASP A 38 -24.70 -2.32 27.88
C ASP A 38 -24.05 -2.07 26.51
N LEU A 39 -22.83 -1.54 26.53
CA LEU A 39 -22.05 -1.27 25.31
C LEU A 39 -21.83 -2.54 24.47
N CYS A 40 -21.68 -3.69 25.10
CA CYS A 40 -21.47 -4.97 24.42
C CYS A 40 -22.74 -5.45 23.68
N GLU A 41 -23.91 -5.20 24.26
CA GLU A 41 -25.20 -5.45 23.63
C GLU A 41 -25.40 -4.52 22.43
N THR A 42 -25.13 -3.23 22.61
CA THR A 42 -25.20 -2.22 21.55
C THR A 42 -24.30 -2.59 20.37
N ASP A 43 -23.06 -2.95 20.64
CA ASP A 43 -22.10 -3.40 19.62
C ASP A 43 -22.58 -4.69 18.90
N SER A 44 -23.18 -5.63 19.63
CA SER A 44 -23.75 -6.85 19.04
C SER A 44 -24.97 -6.54 18.15
N VAL A 45 -25.84 -5.62 18.56
CA VAL A 45 -27.01 -5.15 17.81
C VAL A 45 -26.58 -4.46 16.52
N LEU A 46 -25.62 -3.52 16.59
CA LEU A 46 -25.06 -2.83 15.44
C LEU A 46 -24.42 -3.81 14.44
N PHE A 47 -23.66 -4.78 14.96
CA PHE A 47 -23.07 -5.82 14.13
C PHE A 47 -24.14 -6.67 13.43
N GLY A 48 -25.17 -7.10 14.15
CA GLY A 48 -26.29 -7.87 13.59
C GLY A 48 -27.01 -7.11 12.48
N ALA A 49 -27.27 -5.82 12.67
CA ALA A 49 -27.90 -4.95 11.68
C ALA A 49 -27.04 -4.81 10.41
N ALA A 50 -25.73 -4.65 10.57
CA ALA A 50 -24.81 -4.58 9.43
C ALA A 50 -24.74 -5.91 8.65
N VAL A 51 -24.77 -7.05 9.35
CA VAL A 51 -24.85 -8.38 8.74
C VAL A 51 -26.16 -8.56 7.97
N ALA A 52 -27.29 -8.14 8.56
CA ALA A 52 -28.60 -8.18 7.93
C ALA A 52 -28.63 -7.33 6.64
N ALA A 53 -28.11 -6.10 6.71
CA ALA A 53 -27.99 -5.24 5.53
C ALA A 53 -27.16 -5.89 4.42
N CYS A 54 -26.02 -6.49 4.77
CA CYS A 54 -25.18 -7.21 3.80
C CYS A 54 -25.93 -8.39 3.16
N ARG A 55 -26.68 -9.16 3.93
CA ARG A 55 -27.48 -10.28 3.42
C ARG A 55 -28.58 -9.82 2.47
N ILE A 56 -29.34 -8.77 2.83
CA ILE A 56 -30.40 -8.21 1.99
C ILE A 56 -29.85 -7.67 0.66
N ILE A 57 -28.65 -7.09 0.69
CA ILE A 57 -27.97 -6.56 -0.49
C ILE A 57 -27.33 -7.67 -1.34
N GLY A 58 -27.22 -8.90 -0.80
CA GLY A 58 -26.57 -10.02 -1.47
C GLY A 58 -25.04 -9.98 -1.40
N ALA A 59 -24.47 -9.19 -0.48
CA ALA A 59 -23.04 -9.15 -0.24
C ALA A 59 -22.60 -10.45 0.45
N LYS A 60 -21.58 -11.13 -0.12
CA LYS A 60 -21.00 -12.32 0.49
C LYS A 60 -20.21 -11.92 1.74
N LEU A 61 -20.67 -12.34 2.91
CA LEU A 61 -19.87 -12.22 4.13
C LEU A 61 -18.75 -13.26 4.07
N PRO A 62 -17.47 -12.85 4.23
CA PRO A 62 -16.39 -13.80 4.39
C PRO A 62 -16.64 -14.67 5.64
N MET A 63 -16.34 -15.95 5.53
CA MET A 63 -16.45 -16.88 6.66
C MET A 63 -15.52 -16.42 7.80
N ALA A 64 -16.01 -16.46 9.05
CA ALA A 64 -15.18 -16.13 10.22
C ALA A 64 -13.87 -16.95 10.18
N GLY A 65 -12.73 -16.29 10.40
CA GLY A 65 -11.40 -16.92 10.32
C GLY A 65 -10.77 -16.97 8.92
N ARG A 66 -11.50 -16.69 7.83
CA ARG A 66 -10.89 -16.48 6.50
C ARG A 66 -10.53 -15.01 6.31
N ALA A 67 -9.56 -14.52 7.09
CA ALA A 67 -8.82 -13.34 6.67
C ALA A 67 -8.19 -13.69 5.31
N THR A 68 -8.67 -13.07 4.23
CA THR A 68 -7.97 -13.09 2.95
C THR A 68 -6.54 -12.64 3.26
N LYS A 69 -5.57 -13.57 3.14
CA LYS A 69 -4.14 -13.27 3.32
C LYS A 69 -3.88 -11.96 2.60
N GLN A 70 -3.51 -10.92 3.33
CA GLN A 70 -3.05 -9.70 2.71
C GLN A 70 -1.92 -10.12 1.77
N SER A 71 -2.10 -9.88 0.47
CA SER A 71 -0.97 -10.03 -0.45
C SER A 71 0.17 -9.22 0.15
N ASN A 72 1.35 -9.84 0.31
CA ASN A 72 2.58 -9.21 0.77
C ASN A 72 3.07 -8.20 -0.28
N ALA A 73 2.19 -7.32 -0.75
CA ALA A 73 2.50 -6.25 -1.67
C ALA A 73 3.40 -5.29 -0.93
N ILE A 74 4.68 -5.28 -1.31
CA ILE A 74 5.67 -4.34 -0.79
C ILE A 74 5.10 -2.93 -1.01
N PRO A 75 4.92 -2.13 0.05
CA PRO A 75 4.34 -0.82 -0.08
C PRO A 75 5.23 0.06 -0.97
N ALA A 76 4.61 0.91 -1.79
CA ALA A 76 5.32 1.69 -2.82
C ALA A 76 6.46 2.55 -2.26
N TRP A 77 6.33 3.06 -1.03
CA TRP A 77 7.39 3.84 -0.37
C TRP A 77 8.63 2.98 -0.09
N ARG A 78 8.46 1.71 0.30
CA ARG A 78 9.57 0.79 0.60
C ARG A 78 10.35 0.47 -0.67
N LYS A 79 9.64 0.16 -1.76
CA LYS A 79 10.24 -0.06 -3.07
C LYS A 79 11.07 1.15 -3.53
N ARG A 80 10.56 2.38 -3.36
CA ARG A 80 11.30 3.61 -3.70
C ARG A 80 12.61 3.76 -2.92
N ILE A 81 12.62 3.39 -1.64
CA ILE A 81 13.82 3.43 -0.80
C ILE A 81 14.82 2.37 -1.28
N GLU A 82 14.37 1.13 -1.47
CA GLU A 82 15.21 0.03 -1.95
C GLU A 82 15.84 0.36 -3.31
N ASP A 83 15.09 0.95 -4.25
CA ASP A 83 15.60 1.41 -5.54
C ASP A 83 16.66 2.52 -5.40
N ARG A 84 16.47 3.47 -4.47
CA ARG A 84 17.47 4.54 -4.20
C ARG A 84 18.76 3.95 -3.64
N VAL A 85 18.66 3.01 -2.71
CA VAL A 85 19.80 2.32 -2.11
C VAL A 85 20.55 1.51 -3.17
N ALA A 86 19.84 0.77 -4.02
CA ALA A 86 20.45 0.00 -5.11
C ALA A 86 21.22 0.90 -6.09
N LYS A 87 20.63 2.04 -6.47
CA LYS A 87 21.29 3.04 -7.33
C LYS A 87 22.54 3.63 -6.68
N ALA A 88 22.50 3.93 -5.39
CA ALA A 88 23.66 4.45 -4.65
C ALA A 88 24.81 3.44 -4.61
N ARG A 89 24.53 2.17 -4.29
CA ARG A 89 25.53 1.08 -4.31
C ARG A 89 26.17 0.92 -5.68
N ALA A 90 25.37 0.96 -6.74
CA ALA A 90 25.86 0.88 -8.12
C ALA A 90 26.74 2.08 -8.53
N LEU A 91 26.50 3.28 -7.97
CA LEU A 91 27.38 4.43 -8.18
C LEU A 91 28.69 4.28 -7.44
N ILE A 92 28.65 3.87 -6.17
CA ILE A 92 29.85 3.63 -5.35
C ILE A 92 30.75 2.60 -6.04
N GLY A 93 30.20 1.47 -6.50
CA GLY A 93 30.98 0.45 -7.21
C GLY A 93 31.65 0.96 -8.49
N ARG A 94 30.97 1.86 -9.23
CA ARG A 94 31.55 2.51 -10.42
C ARG A 94 32.66 3.49 -10.07
N LEU A 95 32.48 4.30 -9.01
CA LEU A 95 33.53 5.21 -8.53
C LEU A 95 34.77 4.47 -8.04
N ILE A 96 34.59 3.33 -7.35
CA ILE A 96 35.69 2.45 -6.94
C ILE A 96 36.41 1.90 -8.17
N SER A 97 35.67 1.44 -9.18
CA SER A 97 36.24 0.93 -10.43
C SER A 97 37.00 2.01 -11.22
N PHE A 98 36.48 3.24 -11.22
CA PHE A 98 37.17 4.39 -11.82
C PHE A 98 38.46 4.72 -11.06
N ARG A 99 38.43 4.75 -9.73
CA ARG A 99 39.61 4.95 -8.88
C ARG A 99 40.67 3.87 -9.12
N SER A 100 40.29 2.64 -9.42
CA SER A 100 41.21 1.55 -9.77
C SER A 100 41.70 1.59 -11.23
N GLY A 101 41.45 2.67 -11.98
CA GLY A 101 41.96 2.88 -13.34
C GLY A 101 41.11 2.28 -14.47
N ASN A 102 39.92 1.76 -14.18
CA ASN A 102 39.04 1.19 -15.20
C ASN A 102 38.15 2.27 -15.84
N ASN A 103 38.66 2.93 -16.87
CA ASN A 103 38.01 4.07 -17.54
C ASN A 103 37.12 3.66 -18.73
N ARG A 104 36.54 2.45 -18.72
CA ARG A 104 35.67 2.02 -19.82
C ARG A 104 34.47 2.98 -19.95
N PRO A 105 34.11 3.43 -21.17
CA PRO A 105 33.07 4.45 -21.37
C PRO A 105 31.70 4.01 -20.84
N ARG A 106 31.38 2.71 -20.80
CA ARG A 106 30.12 2.20 -20.21
C ARG A 106 30.03 2.39 -18.69
N LEU A 107 31.16 2.49 -18.00
CA LEU A 107 31.25 2.72 -16.55
C LEU A 107 31.27 4.22 -16.22
N CYS A 108 31.94 5.02 -17.06
CA CYS A 108 32.17 6.45 -16.85
C CYS A 108 31.10 7.36 -17.45
N ALA A 109 30.46 6.99 -18.57
CA ALA A 109 29.48 7.85 -19.24
C ALA A 109 28.34 8.32 -18.33
N PRO A 110 27.76 7.50 -17.42
CA PRO A 110 26.73 7.97 -16.50
C PRO A 110 27.28 8.80 -15.31
N LEU A 111 28.58 8.73 -15.05
CA LEU A 111 29.27 9.52 -14.02
C LEU A 111 29.62 10.92 -14.53
N GLU A 112 30.03 11.05 -15.81
CA GLU A 112 30.29 12.33 -16.48
C GLU A 112 29.12 13.31 -16.33
N TRP A 113 27.90 12.90 -16.70
CA TRP A 113 26.73 13.80 -16.62
C TRP A 113 26.34 14.21 -15.18
N ARG A 114 26.74 13.44 -14.16
CA ARG A 114 26.39 13.73 -12.75
C ARG A 114 27.48 14.46 -11.98
N LEU A 115 28.74 14.32 -12.38
CA LEU A 115 29.88 14.97 -11.72
C LEU A 115 30.35 16.24 -12.44
N LEU A 116 30.18 16.33 -13.77
CA LEU A 116 30.52 17.54 -14.55
C LEU A 116 29.64 18.76 -14.21
N GLY A 117 28.52 18.56 -13.51
CA GLY A 117 27.72 19.67 -12.96
C GLY A 117 28.30 20.29 -11.69
N GLN A 118 29.33 19.69 -11.06
CA GLN A 118 29.90 20.18 -9.80
C GLN A 118 31.44 20.19 -9.71
N ILE A 119 32.17 19.47 -10.57
CA ILE A 119 33.64 19.52 -10.57
C ILE A 119 34.13 19.58 -12.02
N SER A 120 34.69 20.73 -12.39
CA SER A 120 35.52 20.88 -13.59
C SER A 120 36.78 20.03 -13.41
N VAL A 121 36.78 18.82 -13.97
CA VAL A 121 38.01 18.05 -14.19
C VAL A 121 38.22 18.01 -15.70
N CYS A 122 39.20 18.80 -16.14
CA CYS A 122 39.62 18.94 -17.53
C CYS A 122 39.84 17.56 -18.18
N PRO A 123 39.41 17.36 -19.44
CA PRO A 123 39.85 16.22 -20.21
C PRO A 123 41.28 16.51 -20.67
N SER A 124 42.27 15.84 -20.09
CA SER A 124 43.60 15.75 -20.68
C SER A 124 43.45 15.12 -22.06
N ARG A 125 43.60 15.94 -23.11
CA ARG A 125 43.70 15.54 -24.52
C ARG A 125 44.67 14.36 -24.64
N ILE A 126 44.14 13.18 -24.96
CA ILE A 126 44.94 12.13 -25.57
C ILE A 126 45.15 12.55 -27.03
N SER A 127 46.25 13.25 -27.27
CA SER A 127 46.80 13.49 -28.60
C SER A 127 47.16 12.13 -29.20
N ARG A 128 46.38 11.66 -30.17
CA ARG A 128 46.81 10.59 -31.07
C ARG A 128 47.86 11.20 -32.00
N ARG A 129 49.14 10.92 -31.74
CA ARG A 129 50.18 10.99 -32.77
C ARG A 129 50.20 9.64 -33.49
N ASN A 130 50.02 9.69 -34.81
CA ASN A 130 50.58 8.69 -35.73
C ASN A 130 52.09 8.92 -35.82
#